data_AF-A0A2U3LR46-F1
#
_entry.id   AF-A0A2U3LR46-F1
#
_cell.length_a   1.000
_cell.length_b   1.000
_cell.length_c   1.000
_cell.angle_alpha   90.00
_cell.angle_beta   90.00
_cell.angle_gamma   90.00
#
_symmetry.space_group_name_H-M   'P 1'
#
loop_
_entity.id
_entity.type
_entity.pdbx_description
1 polymer ?
#
loop_
_entity_poly.entity_id
_entity_poly.type
_entity_poly.pdbx_seq_one_letter_code
_entity_poly.pdbx_strand_id
1 'polypeptide(L)'
;MNWLAVIWYPLSIEADQVNSTPVEELVSQLNSALSITHGAFSPDVLLIISRLCQAFAESSPEGRARASGLDRAAHDALLGYASYAARESVRKNSPGLAVEGLTALLVEDGYMDIRDTLKHLAMLLHSARLLNMDADKVFTEAASLSRNTALADRVRTFPKLPWSGDLLSFFVCARGSGPEFRYEPYDPPLRKWWQFWRS
;
A
#
# COMPACT_ATOMS: atom_id res chain seq x y z
N MET A 1 -15.02 -4.57 -21.24
CA MET A 1 -13.84 -5.44 -21.07
C MET A 1 -13.03 -4.91 -19.91
N ASN A 2 -13.02 -5.64 -18.79
CA ASN A 2 -12.53 -5.18 -17.48
C ASN A 2 -11.06 -5.62 -17.32
N TRP A 3 -10.12 -4.68 -17.42
CA TRP A 3 -8.68 -4.96 -17.47
C TRP A 3 -8.04 -5.23 -16.09
N LEU A 4 -8.82 -5.13 -15.00
CA LEU A 4 -8.36 -5.44 -13.64
C LEU A 4 -7.90 -6.90 -13.46
N ALA A 5 -8.30 -7.81 -14.36
CA ALA A 5 -7.86 -9.20 -14.33
C ALA A 5 -6.39 -9.41 -14.76
N VAL A 6 -5.75 -8.43 -15.42
CA VAL A 6 -4.43 -8.63 -16.05
C VAL A 6 -3.25 -8.27 -15.12
N ILE A 7 -3.50 -7.59 -14.00
CA ILE A 7 -2.44 -7.13 -13.09
C ILE A 7 -2.19 -8.09 -11.90
N TRP A 8 -3.12 -9.03 -11.66
CA TRP A 8 -3.05 -10.00 -10.58
C TRP A 8 -2.63 -11.37 -11.12
N TYR A 9 -1.32 -11.60 -11.27
CA TYR A 9 -0.79 -12.96 -11.31
C TYR A 9 -0.46 -13.40 -9.89
N PRO A 10 -1.21 -14.35 -9.29
CA PRO A 10 -0.84 -14.93 -8.01
C PRO A 10 0.41 -15.80 -8.17
N LEU A 11 1.30 -15.75 -7.17
CA LEU A 11 2.29 -16.78 -6.94
C LEU A 11 1.59 -18.14 -6.92
N SER A 12 2.00 -19.03 -7.82
CA SER A 12 1.41 -20.33 -8.09
C SER A 12 1.25 -21.18 -6.83
N ILE A 13 0.03 -21.21 -6.30
CA ILE A 13 -0.51 -22.32 -5.49
C ILE A 13 -1.89 -22.60 -6.08
N GLU A 14 -2.03 -23.85 -6.53
CA GLU A 14 -3.19 -24.56 -7.09
C GLU A 14 -4.53 -23.79 -7.13
N ALA A 15 -5.00 -23.57 -8.36
CA ALA A 15 -6.36 -23.16 -8.66
C ALA A 15 -7.33 -24.30 -8.32
N ASP A 16 -7.77 -24.36 -7.07
CA ASP A 16 -8.93 -25.17 -6.69
C ASP A 16 -9.76 -24.38 -5.66
N GLN A 17 -11.02 -24.10 -6.02
CA GLN A 17 -12.04 -23.44 -5.21
C GLN A 17 -11.64 -22.05 -4.65
N VAL A 18 -11.71 -20.99 -5.47
CA VAL A 18 -11.76 -19.60 -4.95
C VAL A 18 -13.12 -19.38 -4.29
N ASN A 19 -13.27 -19.91 -3.09
CA ASN A 19 -14.25 -19.44 -2.13
C ASN A 19 -13.77 -18.03 -1.75
N SER A 20 -14.22 -17.00 -2.47
CA SER A 20 -13.81 -15.61 -2.24
C SER A 20 -14.19 -15.23 -0.82
N THR A 21 -13.24 -15.34 0.12
CA THR A 21 -13.46 -15.02 1.53
C THR A 21 -13.96 -13.57 1.60
N PRO A 22 -15.15 -13.33 2.18
CA PRO A 22 -15.70 -11.99 2.26
C PRO A 22 -14.78 -11.04 3.03
N VAL A 23 -14.82 -9.75 2.68
CA VAL A 23 -14.02 -8.69 3.32
C VAL A 23 -14.18 -8.70 4.85
N GLU A 24 -15.41 -8.86 5.34
CA GLU A 24 -15.72 -8.92 6.78
C GLU A 24 -15.04 -10.08 7.52
N GLU A 25 -14.90 -11.23 6.87
CA GLU A 25 -14.22 -12.38 7.47
C GLU A 25 -12.70 -12.13 7.54
N LEU A 26 -12.11 -11.58 6.48
CA LEU A 26 -10.69 -11.21 6.45
C LEU A 26 -10.34 -10.10 7.45
N VAL A 27 -11.24 -9.13 7.66
CA VAL A 27 -11.14 -8.11 8.71
C VAL A 27 -11.08 -8.79 10.09
N SER A 28 -12.00 -9.72 10.36
CA SER A 28 -12.04 -10.46 11.63
C SER A 28 -10.77 -11.29 11.86
N GLN A 29 -10.29 -11.98 10.82
CA GLN A 29 -9.04 -12.74 10.85
C GLN A 29 -7.84 -11.84 11.14
N LEU A 30 -7.75 -10.67 10.49
CA LEU A 30 -6.64 -9.73 10.68
C LEU A 30 -6.61 -9.17 12.10
N ASN A 31 -7.76 -8.70 12.60
CA ASN A 31 -7.87 -8.18 13.97
C ASN A 31 -7.47 -9.26 15.00
N SER A 32 -7.95 -10.50 14.81
CA SER A 32 -7.64 -11.63 15.69
C SER A 32 -6.15 -11.99 15.66
N ALA A 33 -5.55 -12.07 14.47
CA ALA A 33 -4.14 -12.40 14.32
C ALA A 33 -3.24 -11.35 15.00
N LEU A 34 -3.53 -10.06 14.81
CA LEU A 34 -2.76 -8.97 15.42
C LEU A 34 -2.96 -8.87 16.93
N SER A 35 -4.12 -9.27 17.45
CA SER A 35 -4.32 -9.39 18.90
C SER A 35 -3.44 -10.48 19.52
N ILE A 36 -3.25 -11.61 18.83
CA ILE A 36 -2.42 -12.73 19.30
C ILE A 36 -0.94 -12.39 19.21
N THR A 37 -0.52 -11.77 18.10
CA THR A 37 0.88 -11.43 17.86
C THR A 37 1.32 -10.12 18.51
N HIS A 38 0.43 -9.44 19.26
CA HIS A 38 0.64 -8.11 19.81
C HIS A 38 1.11 -7.10 18.75
N GLY A 39 0.54 -7.18 17.54
CA GLY A 39 0.87 -6.33 16.41
C GLY A 39 2.12 -6.76 15.62
N ALA A 40 2.72 -7.92 15.92
CA ALA A 40 3.90 -8.37 15.17
C ALA A 40 3.56 -8.74 13.72
N PHE A 41 4.44 -8.28 12.82
CA PHE A 41 4.31 -8.42 11.37
C PHE A 41 4.83 -9.80 10.90
N SER A 42 4.00 -10.83 11.02
CA SER A 42 4.33 -12.22 10.64
C SER A 42 3.98 -12.53 9.18
N PRO A 43 4.51 -13.62 8.59
CA PRO A 43 4.10 -14.09 7.27
C PRO A 43 2.59 -14.35 7.14
N ASP A 44 1.94 -14.83 8.19
CA ASP A 44 0.49 -15.07 8.19
C ASP A 44 -0.30 -13.75 8.12
N VAL A 45 0.15 -12.72 8.87
CA VAL A 45 -0.44 -11.37 8.79
C VAL A 45 -0.30 -10.79 7.38
N LEU A 46 0.87 -10.95 6.75
CA LEU A 46 1.09 -10.51 5.36
C LEU A 46 0.11 -11.19 4.39
N LEU A 47 -0.11 -12.51 4.55
CA LEU A 47 -1.03 -13.26 3.71
C LEU A 47 -2.49 -12.82 3.91
N ILE A 48 -2.91 -12.56 5.15
CA ILE A 48 -4.26 -12.06 5.44
C ILE A 48 -4.47 -10.68 4.82
N ILE A 49 -3.51 -9.75 4.98
CA ILE A 49 -3.58 -8.42 4.38
C ILE A 49 -3.65 -8.52 2.85
N SER A 50 -2.84 -9.39 2.26
CA SER A 50 -2.83 -9.62 0.82
C SER A 50 -4.20 -10.06 0.29
N ARG A 51 -4.79 -11.07 0.93
CA ARG A 51 -6.15 -11.55 0.62
C ARG A 51 -7.20 -10.46 0.84
N LEU A 52 -7.06 -9.66 1.90
CA LEU A 52 -7.96 -8.53 2.18
C LEU A 52 -7.90 -7.48 1.07
N CYS A 53 -6.71 -7.12 0.59
CA CYS A 53 -6.54 -6.21 -0.53
C CYS A 53 -7.22 -6.74 -1.80
N GLN A 54 -7.02 -8.03 -2.12
CA GLN A 54 -7.66 -8.65 -3.27
C GLN A 54 -9.20 -8.64 -3.14
N ALA A 55 -9.74 -9.15 -2.03
CA ALA A 55 -11.17 -9.19 -1.78
C ALA A 55 -11.79 -7.78 -1.80
N PHE A 56 -11.09 -6.78 -1.26
CA PHE A 56 -11.52 -5.38 -1.28
C PHE A 56 -11.58 -4.82 -2.70
N ALA A 57 -10.56 -5.06 -3.52
CA ALA A 57 -10.50 -4.59 -4.90
C ALA A 57 -11.61 -5.21 -5.78
N GLU A 58 -11.97 -6.47 -5.52
CA GLU A 58 -13.00 -7.21 -6.26
C GLU A 58 -14.44 -6.94 -5.76
N SER A 59 -14.58 -6.40 -4.55
CA SER A 59 -15.88 -6.17 -3.91
C SER A 59 -16.66 -5.00 -4.51
N SER A 60 -17.99 -5.00 -4.33
CA SER A 60 -18.84 -3.82 -4.56
C SER A 60 -18.54 -2.71 -3.53
N PRO A 61 -19.04 -1.47 -3.70
CA PRO A 61 -18.93 -0.42 -2.69
C PRO A 61 -19.43 -0.86 -1.30
N GLU A 62 -20.53 -1.61 -1.23
CA GLU A 62 -21.09 -2.15 0.01
C GLU A 62 -20.18 -3.21 0.63
N GLY A 63 -19.59 -4.08 -0.19
CA GLY A 63 -18.60 -5.06 0.27
C GLY A 63 -17.34 -4.39 0.81
N ARG A 64 -16.83 -3.36 0.12
CA ARG A 64 -15.71 -2.55 0.59
C ARG A 64 -16.01 -1.86 1.91
N ALA A 65 -17.25 -1.40 2.14
CA ALA A 65 -17.65 -0.74 3.37
C ALA A 65 -17.43 -1.62 4.62
N ARG A 66 -17.38 -2.95 4.47
CA ARG A 66 -17.07 -3.88 5.56
C ARG A 66 -15.66 -3.73 6.13
N ALA A 67 -14.73 -3.11 5.39
CA ALA A 67 -13.40 -2.78 5.89
C ALA A 67 -13.42 -1.76 7.05
N SER A 68 -14.54 -1.09 7.33
CA SER A 68 -14.66 -0.19 8.49
C SER A 68 -14.59 -0.91 9.84
N GLY A 69 -14.62 -2.24 9.87
CA GLY A 69 -14.48 -3.05 11.09
C GLY A 69 -13.04 -3.32 11.52
N LEU A 70 -12.04 -2.73 10.86
CA LEU A 70 -10.64 -2.89 11.23
C LEU A 70 -10.33 -2.18 12.56
N ASP A 71 -9.56 -2.84 13.40
CA ASP A 71 -9.05 -2.24 14.64
C ASP A 71 -7.81 -1.39 14.35
N ARG A 72 -7.44 -0.52 15.31
CA ARG A 72 -6.26 0.34 15.19
C ARG A 72 -4.97 -0.42 14.83
N ALA A 73 -4.76 -1.61 15.40
CA ALA A 73 -3.60 -2.44 15.09
C ALA A 73 -3.60 -2.90 13.61
N ALA A 74 -4.78 -3.20 13.06
CA ALA A 74 -4.92 -3.57 11.65
C ALA A 74 -4.67 -2.38 10.71
N HIS A 75 -5.11 -1.16 11.08
CA HIS A 75 -4.76 0.06 10.35
C HIS A 75 -3.24 0.30 10.32
N ASP A 76 -2.56 0.15 11.46
CA ASP A 76 -1.10 0.27 11.53
C ASP A 76 -0.39 -0.81 10.69
N ALA A 77 -0.89 -2.05 10.74
CA ALA A 77 -0.39 -3.15 9.94
C ALA A 77 -0.55 -2.90 8.42
N LEU A 78 -1.66 -2.30 7.98
CA LEU A 78 -1.88 -1.95 6.57
C LEU A 78 -0.91 -0.87 6.08
N LEU A 79 -0.57 0.12 6.91
CA LEU A 79 0.50 1.08 6.60
C LEU A 79 1.86 0.37 6.46
N GLY A 80 2.20 -0.49 7.42
CA GLY A 80 3.41 -1.32 7.36
C GLY A 80 3.46 -2.19 6.11
N TYR A 81 2.30 -2.71 5.70
CA TYR A 81 2.17 -3.51 4.48
C TYR A 81 2.45 -2.68 3.23
N ALA A 82 1.96 -1.43 3.15
CA ALA A 82 2.24 -0.56 2.01
C ALA A 82 3.76 -0.32 1.84
N SER A 83 4.50 -0.15 2.94
CA SER A 83 5.98 -0.08 2.94
C SER A 83 6.61 -1.39 2.44
N TYR A 84 6.14 -2.53 2.96
CA TYR A 84 6.58 -3.86 2.54
C TYR A 84 6.37 -4.06 1.03
N ALA A 85 5.16 -3.81 0.54
CA ALA A 85 4.77 -3.90 -0.86
C ALA A 85 5.59 -2.98 -1.78
N ALA A 86 5.82 -1.73 -1.36
CA ALA A 86 6.68 -0.82 -2.10
C ALA A 86 8.12 -1.37 -2.25
N ARG A 87 8.69 -1.95 -1.19
CA ARG A 87 10.02 -2.55 -1.25
C ARG A 87 10.04 -3.83 -2.10
N GLU A 88 9.15 -4.76 -1.80
CA GLU A 88 9.15 -6.10 -2.40
C GLU A 88 8.72 -6.08 -3.87
N SER A 89 7.89 -5.12 -4.29
CA SER A 89 7.58 -4.91 -5.71
C SER A 89 8.84 -4.66 -6.54
N VAL A 90 9.79 -3.86 -6.03
CA VAL A 90 11.08 -3.64 -6.71
C VAL A 90 11.98 -4.87 -6.61
N ARG A 91 12.13 -5.47 -5.42
CA ARG A 91 13.00 -6.64 -5.22
C ARG A 91 12.61 -7.83 -6.09
N LYS A 92 11.30 -8.03 -6.29
CA LYS A 92 10.72 -9.15 -7.03
C LYS A 92 10.32 -8.78 -8.46
N ASN A 93 10.55 -7.54 -8.89
CA ASN A 93 10.08 -7.01 -10.17
C ASN A 93 8.58 -7.28 -10.41
N SER A 94 7.74 -6.98 -9.41
CA SER A 94 6.31 -7.28 -9.38
C SER A 94 5.48 -6.01 -9.29
N PRO A 95 4.93 -5.52 -10.42
CA PRO A 95 3.97 -4.41 -10.45
C PRO A 95 2.72 -4.67 -9.61
N GLY A 96 2.28 -5.93 -9.54
CA GLY A 96 1.12 -6.33 -8.74
C GLY A 96 1.27 -5.99 -7.26
N LEU A 97 2.47 -6.19 -6.69
CA LEU A 97 2.76 -5.81 -5.30
C LEU A 97 2.65 -4.29 -5.10
N ALA A 98 3.05 -3.46 -6.08
CA ALA A 98 2.90 -2.00 -5.95
C ALA A 98 1.41 -1.59 -5.94
N VAL A 99 0.58 -2.24 -6.76
CA VAL A 99 -0.88 -2.04 -6.76
C VAL A 99 -1.49 -2.51 -5.44
N GLU A 100 -1.06 -3.64 -4.92
CA GLU A 100 -1.52 -4.18 -3.65
C GLU A 100 -1.17 -3.27 -2.46
N GLY A 101 0.01 -2.64 -2.48
CA GLY A 101 0.40 -1.62 -1.51
C GLY A 101 -0.47 -0.36 -1.58
N LEU A 102 -0.87 0.08 -2.78
CA LEU A 102 -1.86 1.16 -2.93
C LEU A 102 -3.21 0.74 -2.37
N THR A 103 -3.68 -0.46 -2.68
CA THR A 103 -4.94 -1.00 -2.15
C THR A 103 -4.92 -1.07 -0.63
N ALA A 104 -3.79 -1.46 -0.01
CA ALA A 104 -3.65 -1.48 1.44
C ALA A 104 -3.89 -0.10 2.08
N LEU A 105 -3.38 0.97 1.46
CA LEU A 105 -3.66 2.35 1.91
C LEU A 105 -5.14 2.73 1.76
N LEU A 106 -5.83 2.20 0.75
CA LEU A 106 -7.27 2.45 0.55
C LEU A 106 -8.15 1.65 1.50
N VAL A 107 -7.72 0.46 1.89
CA VAL A 107 -8.35 -0.34 2.95
C VAL A 107 -8.17 0.37 4.30
N GLU A 108 -6.98 0.90 4.56
CA GLU A 108 -6.63 1.68 5.76
C GLU A 108 -7.43 2.99 5.85
N ASP A 109 -7.85 3.54 4.70
CA ASP A 109 -8.84 4.62 4.56
C ASP A 109 -8.43 5.99 5.15
N GLY A 110 -7.14 6.19 5.43
CA GLY A 110 -6.62 7.42 6.03
C GLY A 110 -7.00 7.57 7.50
N TYR A 111 -7.18 6.46 8.20
CA TYR A 111 -7.48 6.40 9.63
C TYR A 111 -6.31 6.90 10.49
N MET A 112 -5.09 6.58 10.06
CA MET A 112 -3.84 6.97 10.69
C MET A 112 -3.42 8.39 10.25
N ASP A 113 -2.29 8.87 10.79
CA ASP A 113 -1.77 10.19 10.45
C ASP A 113 -1.52 10.31 8.94
N ILE A 114 -2.13 11.32 8.31
CA ILE A 114 -2.02 11.55 6.86
C ILE A 114 -0.55 11.69 6.40
N ARG A 115 0.36 12.16 7.25
CA ARG A 115 1.79 12.27 6.93
C ARG A 115 2.42 10.90 6.70
N ASP A 116 1.96 9.88 7.42
CA ASP A 116 2.39 8.50 7.19
C ASP A 116 1.82 7.95 5.89
N THR A 117 0.54 8.20 5.58
CA THR A 117 -0.03 7.82 4.29
C THR A 117 0.74 8.45 3.12
N LEU A 118 1.06 9.75 3.19
CA LEU A 118 1.83 10.46 2.15
C LEU A 118 3.23 9.88 1.94
N LYS A 119 3.92 9.51 3.02
CA LYS A 119 5.22 8.83 2.97
C LYS A 119 5.13 7.51 2.20
N HIS A 120 4.10 6.69 2.47
CA HIS A 120 3.90 5.42 1.76
C HIS A 120 3.48 5.62 0.30
N LEU A 121 2.66 6.63 -0.01
CA LEU A 121 2.36 7.01 -1.40
C LEU A 121 3.63 7.41 -2.18
N ALA A 122 4.55 8.13 -1.55
CA ALA A 122 5.84 8.48 -2.14
C ALA A 122 6.68 7.24 -2.46
N MET A 123 6.77 6.30 -1.52
CA MET A 123 7.47 5.02 -1.73
C MET A 123 6.84 4.19 -2.85
N LEU A 124 5.51 4.10 -2.91
CA LEU A 124 4.79 3.36 -3.97
C LEU A 124 4.95 4.03 -5.34
N LEU A 125 4.93 5.36 -5.41
CA LEU A 125 5.17 6.09 -6.65
C LEU A 125 6.61 5.90 -7.13
N HIS A 126 7.58 5.96 -6.22
CA HIS A 126 8.98 5.67 -6.52
C HIS A 126 9.15 4.25 -7.08
N SER A 127 8.56 3.25 -6.41
CA SER A 127 8.60 1.85 -6.86
C SER A 127 7.92 1.67 -8.22
N ALA A 128 6.75 2.27 -8.43
CA ALA A 128 6.06 2.22 -9.72
C ALA A 128 6.91 2.78 -10.87
N ARG A 129 7.62 3.89 -10.62
CA ARG A 129 8.56 4.48 -11.58
C ARG A 129 9.76 3.57 -11.87
N LEU A 130 10.36 2.96 -10.84
CA LEU A 130 11.45 1.99 -11.01
C LEU A 130 11.02 0.77 -11.83
N LEU A 131 9.75 0.38 -11.74
CA LEU A 131 9.15 -0.73 -12.49
C LEU A 131 8.62 -0.31 -13.87
N ASN A 132 8.84 0.93 -14.30
CA ASN A 132 8.33 1.50 -15.56
C ASN A 132 6.80 1.39 -15.72
N MET A 133 6.06 1.46 -14.60
CA MET A 133 4.60 1.48 -14.61
C MET A 133 4.10 2.86 -15.05
N ASP A 134 2.92 2.89 -15.69
CA ASP A 134 2.15 4.12 -15.86
C ASP A 134 1.54 4.53 -14.51
N ALA A 135 2.34 5.26 -13.72
CA ALA A 135 1.97 5.62 -12.35
C ALA A 135 0.70 6.47 -12.29
N ASP A 136 0.48 7.36 -13.27
CA ASP A 136 -0.72 8.18 -13.33
C ASP A 136 -1.98 7.33 -13.49
N LYS A 137 -1.93 6.36 -14.41
CA LYS A 137 -3.02 5.42 -14.63
C LYS A 137 -3.24 4.54 -13.41
N VAL A 138 -2.19 3.93 -12.87
CA VAL A 138 -2.27 3.00 -11.74
C VAL A 138 -2.86 3.66 -10.49
N PHE A 139 -2.39 4.86 -10.14
CA PHE A 139 -2.92 5.58 -8.99
C PHE A 139 -4.36 6.06 -9.23
N THR A 140 -4.70 6.46 -10.47
CA THR A 140 -6.07 6.86 -10.81
C THR A 140 -7.05 5.69 -10.70
N GLU A 141 -6.65 4.51 -11.18
CA GLU A 141 -7.45 3.28 -11.07
C GLU A 141 -7.59 2.85 -9.61
N ALA A 142 -6.49 2.82 -8.85
CA ALA A 142 -6.53 2.50 -7.43
C ALA A 142 -7.48 3.45 -6.68
N ALA A 143 -7.38 4.77 -6.91
CA ALA A 143 -8.23 5.76 -6.24
C ALA A 143 -9.74 5.51 -6.42
N SER A 144 -10.18 4.80 -7.46
CA SER A 144 -11.59 4.44 -7.66
C SER A 144 -12.13 3.43 -6.64
N LEU A 145 -11.25 2.69 -5.96
CA LEU A 145 -11.61 1.71 -4.93
C LEU A 145 -11.88 2.35 -3.57
N SER A 146 -11.41 3.58 -3.36
CA SER A 146 -11.46 4.24 -2.05
C SER A 146 -12.88 4.48 -1.56
N ARG A 147 -13.08 4.36 -0.24
CA ARG A 147 -14.33 4.75 0.44
C ARG A 147 -14.30 6.20 0.92
N ASN A 148 -13.10 6.75 1.11
CA ASN A 148 -12.85 8.13 1.52
C ASN A 148 -12.51 9.01 0.32
N THR A 149 -13.38 9.96 -0.02
CA THR A 149 -13.21 10.84 -1.18
C THR A 149 -11.96 11.71 -1.08
N ALA A 150 -11.60 12.19 0.11
CA ALA A 150 -10.41 13.01 0.31
C ALA A 150 -9.12 12.19 0.09
N LEU A 151 -9.10 10.94 0.55
CA LEU A 151 -8.00 10.02 0.27
C LEU A 151 -7.94 9.67 -1.23
N ALA A 152 -9.08 9.39 -1.86
CA ALA A 152 -9.17 9.12 -3.29
C ALA A 152 -8.56 10.25 -4.13
N ASP A 153 -8.91 11.50 -3.81
CA ASP A 153 -8.38 12.68 -4.47
C ASP A 153 -6.88 12.82 -4.27
N ARG A 154 -6.40 12.55 -3.05
CA ARG A 154 -4.96 12.55 -2.76
C ARG A 154 -4.23 11.52 -3.61
N VAL A 155 -4.67 10.26 -3.59
CA VAL A 155 -4.06 9.17 -4.35
C VAL A 155 -4.06 9.50 -5.85
N ARG A 156 -5.18 9.98 -6.39
CA ARG A 156 -5.30 10.33 -7.83
C ARG A 156 -4.38 11.45 -8.26
N THR A 157 -4.13 12.43 -7.39
CA THR A 157 -3.33 13.62 -7.72
C THR A 157 -1.86 13.48 -7.38
N PHE A 158 -1.51 12.54 -6.49
CA PHE A 158 -0.15 12.37 -5.97
C PHE A 158 0.93 12.23 -7.06
N PRO A 159 0.76 11.42 -8.12
CA PRO A 159 1.74 11.28 -9.19
C PRO A 159 2.01 12.57 -9.99
N LYS A 160 1.03 13.48 -10.02
CA LYS A 160 1.03 14.71 -10.81
C LYS A 160 1.70 15.88 -10.08
N LEU A 161 2.01 15.71 -8.81
CA LEU A 161 2.68 16.73 -8.03
C LEU A 161 4.11 16.95 -8.57
N PRO A 162 4.58 18.20 -8.65
CA PRO A 162 5.94 18.50 -9.06
C PRO A 162 6.90 17.96 -7.99
N TRP A 163 7.34 16.73 -8.19
CA TRP A 163 8.22 16.02 -7.27
C TRP A 163 9.49 15.58 -8.00
N SER A 164 10.64 15.89 -7.41
CA SER A 164 11.98 15.56 -7.93
C SER A 164 12.25 14.06 -8.06
N GLY A 165 11.37 13.21 -7.52
CA GLY A 165 11.58 11.76 -7.44
C GLY A 165 12.42 11.33 -6.25
N ASP A 166 12.93 12.28 -5.46
CA ASP A 166 13.71 12.01 -4.26
C ASP A 166 12.84 11.94 -3.00
N LEU A 167 13.02 10.90 -2.19
CA LEU A 167 12.19 10.58 -1.03
C LEU A 167 12.59 11.36 0.23
N LEU A 168 13.64 12.20 0.20
CA LEU A 168 14.14 12.90 1.39
C LEU A 168 13.10 13.81 2.05
N SER A 169 12.20 14.44 1.28
CA SER A 169 11.09 15.23 1.83
C SER A 169 10.10 14.42 2.67
N PHE A 170 10.16 13.09 2.56
CA PHE A 170 9.38 12.13 3.34
C PHE A 170 10.23 11.42 4.40
N PHE A 171 11.46 11.89 4.66
CA PHE A 171 12.40 11.29 5.60
C PHE A 171 12.71 9.83 5.28
N VAL A 172 12.75 9.48 3.99
CA VAL A 172 13.08 8.14 3.48
C VAL A 172 14.12 8.27 2.37
N CYS A 173 15.01 7.30 2.24
CA CYS A 173 15.88 7.17 1.07
C CYS A 173 15.86 5.75 0.51
N ALA A 174 16.06 5.62 -0.80
CA ALA A 174 16.19 4.33 -1.47
C ALA A 174 17.67 3.90 -1.51
N ARG A 175 17.95 2.64 -1.23
CA ARG A 175 19.30 2.04 -1.25
C ARG A 175 19.27 0.69 -1.94
N GLY A 176 20.41 0.33 -2.55
CA GLY A 176 20.57 -0.93 -3.24
C GLY A 176 19.79 -1.00 -4.55
N SER A 177 19.78 -2.19 -5.14
CA SER A 177 19.11 -2.49 -6.42
C SER A 177 18.71 -3.96 -6.47
N GLY A 178 17.70 -4.29 -7.27
CA GLY A 178 17.23 -5.66 -7.43
C GLY A 178 16.89 -6.32 -6.08
N PRO A 179 17.35 -7.54 -5.82
CA PRO A 179 17.07 -8.25 -4.57
C PRO A 179 17.58 -7.59 -3.30
N GLU A 180 18.51 -6.62 -3.37
CA GLU A 180 19.03 -5.91 -2.19
C GLU A 180 18.38 -4.53 -1.98
N PHE A 181 17.39 -4.19 -2.81
CA PHE A 181 16.67 -2.93 -2.73
C PHE A 181 15.95 -2.77 -1.38
N ARG A 182 16.10 -1.60 -0.77
CA ARG A 182 15.43 -1.25 0.48
C ARG A 182 15.19 0.24 0.62
N TYR A 183 14.16 0.58 1.38
CA TYR A 183 13.92 1.92 1.88
C TYR A 183 14.46 2.02 3.31
N GLU A 184 15.17 3.10 3.60
CA GLU A 184 15.74 3.38 4.93
C GLU A 184 15.24 4.74 5.41
N PRO A 185 15.00 4.91 6.73
CA PRO A 185 14.78 6.22 7.31
C PRO A 185 15.95 7.16 6.99
N TYR A 186 15.62 8.38 6.57
CA TYR A 186 16.58 9.46 6.41
C TYR A 186 16.45 10.43 7.58
N ASP A 187 17.49 10.47 8.42
CA ASP A 187 17.62 11.48 9.47
C ASP A 187 18.54 12.62 8.95
N PRO A 188 17.98 13.78 8.55
CA PRO A 188 18.81 14.90 8.14
C PRO A 188 19.66 15.37 9.32
N PRO A 189 20.96 15.65 9.13
CA PRO A 189 21.78 16.18 10.21
C PRO A 189 21.15 17.45 10.79
N LEU A 190 20.99 17.50 12.12
CA LEU A 190 20.28 18.50 12.94
C LEU A 190 20.51 19.99 12.57
N ARG A 191 21.54 20.31 11.77
CA ARG A 191 21.86 21.67 11.31
C ARG A 191 21.13 22.13 10.04
N LYS A 192 20.32 21.31 9.36
CA LYS A 192 19.66 21.67 8.08
C LYS A 192 18.12 21.68 8.05
N TRP A 193 17.45 21.34 9.15
CA TRP A 193 15.98 21.25 9.22
C TRP A 193 15.22 22.50 8.76
N TRP A 194 15.77 23.70 8.99
CA TRP A 194 15.16 24.97 8.58
C TRP A 194 15.15 25.23 7.07
N GLN A 195 15.98 24.53 6.27
CA GLN A 195 16.11 24.80 4.84
C GLN A 195 15.06 24.08 3.98
N PHE A 196 14.44 23.01 4.48
CA PHE A 196 13.46 22.21 3.73
C PHE A 196 12.05 22.83 3.68
N TRP A 197 11.75 23.84 4.51
CA TRP A 197 10.41 24.46 4.61
C TRP A 197 10.27 25.79 3.86
N ARG A 198 11.24 26.16 3.02
CA ARG A 198 11.28 27.46 2.31
C ARG A 198 11.25 27.37 0.78
N SER A 199 11.02 26.19 0.21
CA SER A 199 10.98 25.96 -1.24
C SER A 199 9.62 25.44 -1.68
#